data_AF-A0A3B7PWR9-F1
#
_entry.id   AF-A0A3B7PWR9-F1
#
_cell.length_a   1.000
_cell.length_b   1.000
_cell.length_c   1.000
_cell.angle_alpha   90.00
_cell.angle_beta   90.00
_cell.angle_gamma   90.00
#
_symmetry.space_group_name_H-M   'P 1'
#
loop_
_entity.id
_entity.type
_entity.pdbx_description
1 polymer ?
#
loop_
_entity_poly.entity_id
_entity_poly.type
_entity_poly.pdbx_seq_one_letter_code
_entity_poly.pdbx_strand_id
1 'polypeptide(L)'
;MNSKSIILGLVCSTALISGCDFFKNKKQEAAEVKTPEVADWSCTAPDNVQQMQDYLKEEYLKEVDQRIRHSGYEADQALLDKIRKNIKFEISHISTKTEKPEQAKTLDCSSLITAVLPKGLQKRAENAYLDEPCEECETEENSSRSYTLQDHYSTSFPSLTLKNDRLNGIDFIYHIEKSDKDEISMTMESHYVVGQAAYLTQLAVQYASYLKANAQNKEDSKKYVEENAAQRDLAQKALDVRQKELENEKKSSVERLNAAWDRFSAEQKTSLQQDQSDWFEKRDIDCKVLSQKNVHELDEKERETYQKQAEYWNEAMYQQNQDIQYSKCFIQKTKERAVYLNNVFN
;
A
#
# COMPACT_ATOMS: atom_id res chain seq x y z
N MET A 1 62.55 0.82 -7.64
CA MET A 1 62.70 -0.24 -6.62
C MET A 1 61.61 0.00 -5.57
N ASN A 2 60.58 -0.81 -5.32
CA ASN A 2 60.03 -2.05 -5.84
C ASN A 2 58.50 -1.88 -5.69
N SER A 3 57.72 -1.82 -6.77
CA SER A 3 57.00 -2.96 -7.36
C SER A 3 56.25 -3.84 -6.33
N LYS A 4 55.00 -3.47 -6.04
CA LYS A 4 53.93 -4.46 -5.82
C LYS A 4 52.70 -4.01 -6.60
N SER A 5 52.59 -4.57 -7.80
CA SER A 5 51.41 -4.57 -8.65
C SER A 5 50.27 -5.26 -7.91
N ILE A 6 49.15 -4.57 -7.72
CA ILE A 6 47.85 -5.23 -7.53
C ILE A 6 47.04 -4.89 -8.78
N ILE A 7 46.97 -5.90 -9.64
CA ILE A 7 46.19 -5.95 -10.86
C ILE A 7 44.72 -5.94 -10.42
N LEU A 8 44.05 -4.78 -10.52
CA LEU A 8 42.59 -4.75 -10.47
C LEU A 8 42.10 -5.15 -11.87
N GLY A 9 41.73 -6.42 -12.00
CA GLY A 9 41.15 -6.97 -13.22
C GLY A 9 39.90 -6.20 -13.61
N LEU A 10 39.97 -5.62 -14.81
CA LEU A 10 38.84 -5.11 -15.57
C LEU A 10 37.91 -6.31 -15.86
N VAL A 11 36.87 -6.51 -15.06
CA VAL A 11 35.77 -7.38 -15.45
C VAL A 11 34.81 -6.51 -16.27
N CYS A 12 35.08 -6.48 -17.57
CA CYS A 12 34.08 -6.15 -18.58
C CYS A 12 32.94 -7.16 -18.46
N SER A 13 31.93 -6.85 -17.65
CA SER A 13 30.61 -7.43 -17.79
C SER A 13 30.00 -6.85 -19.05
N THR A 14 30.32 -7.45 -20.20
CA THR A 14 29.45 -7.43 -21.38
C THR A 14 28.11 -8.05 -20.96
N ALA A 15 27.25 -7.26 -20.33
CA ALA A 15 25.84 -7.53 -20.37
C ALA A 15 25.46 -7.39 -21.83
N LEU A 16 25.25 -8.53 -22.48
CA LEU A 16 24.60 -8.62 -23.77
C LEU A 16 23.22 -7.96 -23.62
N ILE A 17 23.16 -6.67 -23.93
CA ILE A 17 21.95 -5.98 -24.35
C ILE A 17 21.69 -6.51 -25.76
N SER A 18 21.15 -7.72 -25.84
CA SER A 18 20.56 -8.30 -27.05
C SER A 18 19.17 -8.76 -26.67
N GLY A 19 18.18 -7.89 -26.88
CA GLY A 19 16.78 -8.23 -26.63
C GLY A 19 15.80 -7.07 -26.48
N CYS A 20 16.23 -5.81 -26.40
CA CYS A 20 15.35 -4.65 -26.61
C CYS A 20 15.15 -4.41 -28.11
N ASP A 21 14.42 -5.29 -28.80
CA ASP A 21 13.84 -4.97 -30.12
C ASP A 21 12.57 -5.80 -30.41
N PHE A 22 11.70 -5.97 -29.40
CA PHE A 22 10.35 -6.54 -29.60
C PHE A 22 9.21 -5.52 -29.44
N PHE A 23 9.55 -4.23 -29.33
CA PHE A 23 8.58 -3.12 -29.36
C PHE A 23 8.71 -2.34 -30.66
N LYS A 24 8.47 -3.01 -31.78
CA LYS A 24 8.05 -2.36 -33.02
C LYS A 24 6.70 -2.93 -33.41
N ASN A 25 5.67 -2.13 -33.16
CA ASN A 25 4.38 -2.12 -33.85
C ASN A 25 3.92 -3.46 -34.44
N LYS A 26 3.60 -4.44 -33.59
CA LYS A 26 2.48 -5.30 -33.95
C LYS A 26 1.23 -4.50 -33.64
N LYS A 27 0.50 -4.10 -34.70
CA LYS A 27 -0.93 -3.84 -34.57
C LYS A 27 -1.47 -4.93 -33.64
N GLN A 28 -2.25 -4.54 -32.63
CA GLN A 28 -3.22 -5.47 -32.06
C GLN A 28 -4.04 -5.98 -33.25
N GLU A 29 -3.65 -7.15 -33.79
CA GLU A 29 -4.64 -8.05 -34.36
C GLU A 29 -5.63 -8.23 -33.22
N ALA A 30 -6.85 -7.72 -33.41
CA ALA A 30 -7.96 -8.11 -32.58
C ALA A 30 -7.87 -9.63 -32.47
N ALA A 31 -7.70 -10.14 -31.25
CA ALA A 31 -7.71 -11.57 -31.04
C ALA A 31 -8.98 -12.08 -31.72
N GLU A 32 -8.82 -12.92 -32.75
CA GLU A 32 -9.96 -13.65 -33.31
C GLU A 32 -10.60 -14.35 -32.11
N VAL A 33 -11.78 -13.87 -31.73
CA VAL A 33 -12.66 -14.60 -30.84
C VAL A 33 -12.95 -15.87 -31.61
N LYS A 34 -12.28 -16.97 -31.24
CA LYS A 34 -12.58 -18.29 -31.80
C LYS A 34 -14.01 -18.60 -31.38
N THR A 35 -14.96 -18.29 -32.24
CA THR A 35 -16.33 -18.77 -32.12
C THR A 35 -16.27 -20.30 -32.27
N PRO A 36 -16.72 -21.07 -31.27
CA PRO A 36 -16.78 -22.51 -31.40
C PRO A 36 -17.67 -22.90 -32.59
N GLU A 37 -17.16 -23.74 -33.49
CA GLU A 37 -17.94 -24.32 -34.59
C GLU A 37 -18.90 -25.36 -34.03
N VAL A 38 -20.20 -25.13 -34.19
CA VAL A 38 -21.26 -25.90 -33.53
C VAL A 38 -21.65 -27.10 -34.41
N ALA A 39 -21.78 -28.28 -33.80
CA ALA A 39 -22.09 -29.51 -34.54
C ALA A 39 -23.58 -29.61 -34.93
N ASP A 40 -24.48 -29.08 -34.10
CA ASP A 40 -25.94 -29.22 -34.26
C ASP A 40 -26.73 -27.94 -33.91
N TRP A 41 -27.88 -27.73 -34.55
CA TRP A 41 -28.83 -26.65 -34.21
C TRP A 41 -29.66 -26.99 -32.96
N SER A 42 -29.01 -27.08 -31.80
CA SER A 42 -29.66 -27.40 -30.52
C SER A 42 -28.87 -26.89 -29.33
N CYS A 43 -29.58 -26.31 -28.34
CA CYS A 43 -28.97 -25.94 -27.07
C CYS A 43 -28.46 -27.16 -26.28
N THR A 44 -29.04 -28.35 -26.48
CA THR A 44 -28.82 -29.56 -25.67
C THR A 44 -27.98 -30.64 -26.36
N ALA A 45 -27.50 -30.40 -27.60
CA ALA A 45 -26.68 -31.38 -28.30
C ALA A 45 -25.39 -31.67 -27.52
N PRO A 46 -25.04 -32.96 -27.27
CA PRO A 46 -23.87 -33.31 -26.45
C PRO A 46 -22.56 -32.71 -26.95
N ASP A 47 -22.34 -32.68 -28.26
CA ASP A 47 -21.13 -32.13 -28.86
C ASP A 47 -21.02 -30.62 -28.62
N ASN A 48 -22.13 -29.90 -28.76
CA ASN A 48 -22.20 -28.47 -28.44
C ASN A 48 -21.85 -28.22 -26.97
N VAL A 49 -22.45 -29.00 -26.06
CA VAL A 49 -22.18 -28.89 -24.62
C VAL A 49 -20.70 -29.15 -24.30
N GLN A 50 -20.10 -30.18 -24.91
CA GLN A 50 -18.69 -30.50 -24.72
C GLN A 50 -17.79 -29.37 -25.23
N GLN A 51 -18.08 -28.79 -26.39
CA GLN A 51 -17.35 -27.62 -26.91
C GLN A 51 -17.42 -26.43 -25.97
N MET A 52 -18.58 -26.16 -25.35
CA MET A 52 -18.71 -25.10 -24.35
C MET A 52 -17.81 -25.36 -23.14
N GLN A 53 -17.81 -26.59 -22.62
CA GLN A 53 -17.00 -26.98 -21.46
C GLN A 53 -15.50 -26.84 -21.76
N ASP A 54 -15.07 -27.19 -22.97
CA ASP A 54 -13.68 -27.06 -23.42
C ASP A 54 -13.28 -25.59 -23.60
N TYR A 55 -14.15 -24.78 -24.20
CA TYR A 55 -13.95 -23.34 -24.33
C TYR A 55 -13.83 -22.65 -22.96
N LEU A 56 -14.76 -22.94 -22.03
CA LEU A 56 -14.73 -22.40 -20.66
C LEU A 56 -13.43 -22.78 -19.94
N LYS A 57 -12.93 -24.00 -20.17
CA LYS A 57 -11.64 -24.44 -19.64
C LYS A 57 -10.49 -23.64 -20.24
N GLU A 58 -10.49 -23.39 -21.54
CA GLU A 58 -9.46 -22.58 -22.21
C GLU A 58 -9.44 -21.15 -21.64
N GLU A 59 -10.60 -20.50 -21.53
CA GLU A 59 -10.72 -19.15 -20.98
C GLU A 59 -10.27 -19.09 -19.51
N TYR A 60 -10.63 -20.10 -18.71
CA TYR A 60 -10.12 -20.23 -17.35
C TYR A 60 -8.59 -20.30 -17.30
N LEU A 61 -7.96 -21.08 -18.19
CA LEU A 61 -6.50 -21.20 -18.22
C LEU A 61 -5.83 -19.87 -18.58
N LYS A 62 -6.39 -19.12 -19.53
CA LYS A 62 -5.93 -17.77 -19.90
C LYS A 62 -6.02 -16.82 -18.70
N GLU A 63 -7.15 -16.82 -18.01
CA GLU A 63 -7.38 -16.00 -16.80
C GLU A 63 -6.41 -16.34 -15.67
N VAL A 64 -6.17 -17.63 -15.40
CA VAL A 64 -5.18 -18.07 -14.40
C VAL A 64 -3.79 -17.56 -14.75
N ASP A 65 -3.37 -17.71 -16.00
CA ASP A 65 -2.04 -17.26 -16.44
C ASP A 65 -1.88 -15.75 -16.35
N GLN A 66 -2.93 -15.00 -16.67
CA GLN A 66 -2.94 -13.56 -16.55
C GLN A 66 -2.84 -13.15 -15.07
N ARG A 67 -3.66 -13.73 -14.20
CA ARG A 67 -3.68 -13.42 -12.76
C ARG A 67 -2.35 -13.70 -12.09
N ILE A 68 -1.76 -14.87 -12.34
CA ILE A 68 -0.46 -15.22 -11.77
C ILE A 68 0.62 -14.24 -12.24
N ARG A 69 0.65 -13.90 -13.53
CA ARG A 69 1.63 -12.95 -14.09
C ARG A 69 1.57 -11.55 -13.47
N HIS A 70 0.39 -11.08 -13.08
CA HIS A 70 0.20 -9.72 -12.57
C HIS A 70 0.16 -9.62 -11.04
N SER A 71 0.24 -10.75 -10.34
CA SER A 71 0.06 -10.81 -8.88
C SER A 71 1.25 -10.29 -8.06
N GLY A 72 2.47 -10.32 -8.59
CA GLY A 72 3.70 -10.08 -7.81
C GLY A 72 4.12 -11.22 -6.87
N TYR A 73 3.38 -12.34 -6.81
CA TYR A 73 3.69 -13.47 -5.93
C TYR A 73 4.06 -14.74 -6.70
N GLU A 74 5.06 -15.47 -6.21
CA GLU A 74 5.45 -16.76 -6.76
C GLU A 74 4.30 -17.77 -6.60
N ALA A 75 4.01 -18.52 -7.67
CA ALA A 75 3.02 -19.58 -7.68
C ALA A 75 3.68 -20.97 -7.60
N ASP A 76 3.12 -21.85 -6.77
CA ASP A 76 3.45 -23.27 -6.70
C ASP A 76 3.11 -23.96 -8.03
N GLN A 77 4.13 -24.12 -8.89
CA GLN A 77 3.96 -24.66 -10.24
C GLN A 77 3.48 -26.12 -10.24
N ALA A 78 3.93 -26.93 -9.27
CA ALA A 78 3.52 -28.32 -9.18
C ALA A 78 2.02 -28.43 -8.82
N LEU A 79 1.54 -27.60 -7.89
CA LEU A 79 0.11 -27.53 -7.63
C LEU A 79 -0.64 -26.95 -8.83
N LEU A 80 -0.17 -25.87 -9.43
CA LEU A 80 -0.80 -25.23 -10.58
C LEU A 80 -1.05 -26.24 -11.71
N ASP A 81 -0.04 -27.02 -12.07
CA ASP A 81 -0.18 -28.07 -13.09
C ASP A 81 -1.18 -29.15 -12.69
N LYS A 82 -1.23 -29.52 -11.41
CA LYS A 82 -2.23 -30.45 -10.90
C LYS A 82 -3.64 -29.87 -11.00
N ILE A 83 -3.81 -28.58 -10.73
CA ILE A 83 -5.12 -27.91 -10.84
C ILE A 83 -5.56 -27.85 -12.28
N ARG A 84 -4.71 -27.35 -13.19
CA ARG A 84 -4.99 -27.24 -14.64
C ARG A 84 -5.45 -28.58 -15.25
N LYS A 85 -4.86 -29.69 -14.81
CA LYS A 85 -5.23 -31.04 -15.28
C LYS A 85 -6.59 -31.53 -14.76
N ASN A 86 -6.95 -31.15 -13.53
CA ASN A 86 -8.09 -31.76 -12.82
C ASN A 86 -9.34 -30.88 -12.74
N ILE A 87 -9.23 -29.58 -13.05
CA ILE A 87 -10.41 -28.72 -13.11
C ILE A 87 -11.30 -29.07 -14.30
N LYS A 88 -12.61 -28.99 -14.07
CA LYS A 88 -13.64 -29.26 -15.08
C LYS A 88 -14.73 -28.21 -14.99
N PHE A 89 -15.35 -27.89 -16.12
CA PHE A 89 -16.56 -27.11 -16.18
C PHE A 89 -17.70 -28.04 -16.55
N GLU A 90 -18.82 -27.96 -15.84
CA GLU A 90 -20.04 -28.75 -16.07
C GLU A 90 -21.18 -27.79 -16.42
N ILE A 91 -21.94 -28.12 -17.46
CA ILE A 91 -23.14 -27.40 -17.86
C ILE A 91 -24.34 -28.29 -17.62
N SER A 92 -25.37 -27.76 -16.96
CA SER A 92 -26.57 -28.52 -16.63
C SER A 92 -27.83 -27.66 -16.75
N HIS A 93 -29.01 -28.29 -16.68
CA HIS A 93 -30.30 -27.60 -16.71
C HIS A 93 -30.46 -26.65 -17.91
N ILE A 94 -30.05 -27.14 -19.09
CA ILE A 94 -30.10 -26.37 -20.33
C ILE A 94 -31.55 -26.14 -20.76
N SER A 95 -31.87 -24.92 -21.14
CA SER A 95 -33.18 -24.48 -21.62
C SER A 95 -33.03 -23.59 -22.85
N THR A 96 -33.80 -23.88 -23.90
CA THR A 96 -33.99 -22.98 -25.04
C THR A 96 -35.06 -21.94 -24.68
N LYS A 97 -34.75 -20.66 -24.91
CA LYS A 97 -35.66 -19.52 -24.67
C LYS A 97 -36.34 -19.01 -25.92
N THR A 98 -35.78 -19.28 -27.09
CA THR A 98 -36.34 -18.85 -28.38
C THR A 98 -37.68 -19.51 -28.68
N GLU A 99 -38.66 -18.70 -29.07
CA GLU A 99 -39.95 -19.18 -29.56
C GLU A 99 -39.81 -19.77 -30.98
N LYS A 100 -40.40 -20.94 -31.22
CA LYS A 100 -40.31 -21.70 -32.48
C LYS A 100 -38.85 -21.91 -32.97
N PRO A 101 -38.02 -22.68 -32.23
CA PRO A 101 -36.60 -22.90 -32.52
C PRO A 101 -36.28 -23.37 -33.95
N GLU A 102 -37.19 -24.11 -34.59
CA GLU A 102 -37.02 -24.65 -35.94
C GLU A 102 -37.05 -23.58 -37.04
N GLN A 103 -37.65 -22.42 -36.76
CA GLN A 103 -37.84 -21.31 -37.72
C GLN A 103 -36.90 -20.13 -37.44
N ALA A 104 -36.17 -20.18 -36.32
CA ALA A 104 -35.34 -19.08 -35.86
C ALA A 104 -33.96 -19.08 -36.55
N LYS A 105 -33.38 -17.88 -36.71
CA LYS A 105 -31.97 -17.70 -37.10
C LYS A 105 -31.00 -17.68 -35.92
N THR A 106 -31.54 -17.59 -34.69
CA THR A 106 -30.79 -17.56 -33.43
C THR A 106 -31.50 -18.45 -32.41
N LEU A 107 -30.76 -19.28 -31.68
CA LEU A 107 -31.23 -19.95 -30.47
C LEU A 107 -30.63 -19.27 -29.24
N ASP A 108 -31.49 -18.73 -28.40
CA ASP A 108 -31.15 -18.21 -27.09
C ASP A 108 -31.23 -19.37 -26.09
N CYS A 109 -30.11 -19.65 -25.45
CA CYS A 109 -29.96 -20.75 -24.52
C CYS A 109 -29.58 -20.23 -23.14
N SER A 110 -30.10 -20.87 -22.09
CA SER A 110 -29.73 -20.61 -20.70
C SER A 110 -29.40 -21.92 -19.99
N SER A 111 -28.44 -21.91 -19.08
CA SER A 111 -28.08 -23.09 -18.30
C SER A 111 -27.48 -22.73 -16.94
N LEU A 112 -27.21 -23.74 -16.12
CA LEU A 112 -26.36 -23.62 -14.94
C LEU A 112 -24.95 -24.07 -15.29
N ILE A 113 -23.97 -23.34 -14.77
CA ILE A 113 -22.54 -23.62 -14.95
C ILE A 113 -21.89 -23.94 -13.60
N THR A 114 -21.07 -24.98 -13.55
CA THR A 114 -20.29 -25.31 -12.35
C THR A 114 -18.83 -25.51 -12.71
N ALA A 115 -17.92 -24.78 -12.04
CA ALA A 115 -16.52 -25.17 -11.99
C ALA A 115 -16.32 -26.21 -10.89
N VAL A 116 -15.93 -27.43 -11.27
CA VAL A 116 -15.58 -28.51 -10.35
C VAL A 116 -14.10 -28.39 -10.02
N LEU A 117 -13.82 -27.98 -8.80
CA LEU A 117 -12.47 -27.72 -8.31
C LEU A 117 -11.83 -29.05 -7.88
N PRO A 118 -10.50 -29.20 -8.06
CA PRO A 118 -9.76 -30.29 -7.46
C PRO A 118 -9.96 -30.32 -5.94
N LYS A 119 -10.07 -31.52 -5.37
CA LYS A 119 -10.35 -31.72 -3.94
C LYS A 119 -9.38 -30.92 -3.06
N GLY A 120 -9.92 -30.13 -2.14
CA GLY A 120 -9.16 -29.33 -1.19
C GLY A 120 -8.65 -27.98 -1.74
N LEU A 121 -8.86 -27.68 -3.03
CA LEU A 121 -8.53 -26.37 -3.59
C LEU A 121 -9.33 -25.28 -2.90
N GLN A 122 -10.64 -25.48 -2.70
CA GLN A 122 -11.48 -24.50 -2.00
C GLN A 122 -10.89 -24.16 -0.64
N LYS A 123 -10.55 -25.17 0.17
CA LYS A 123 -10.04 -24.93 1.51
C LYS A 123 -8.69 -24.21 1.51
N ARG A 124 -7.81 -24.53 0.55
CA ARG A 124 -6.52 -23.82 0.40
C ARG A 124 -6.76 -22.35 0.01
N ALA A 125 -7.69 -22.08 -0.91
CA ALA A 125 -8.04 -20.73 -1.31
C ALA A 125 -8.66 -19.92 -0.16
N GLU A 126 -9.55 -20.53 0.64
CA GLU A 126 -10.12 -19.90 1.85
C GLU A 126 -9.02 -19.48 2.84
N ASN A 127 -8.05 -20.36 3.10
CA ASN A 127 -6.94 -20.03 3.99
C ASN A 127 -6.04 -18.94 3.40
N ALA A 128 -5.73 -19.04 2.11
CA ALA A 128 -4.91 -18.07 1.41
C ALA A 128 -5.55 -16.68 1.35
N TYR A 129 -6.87 -16.61 1.23
CA TYR A 129 -7.62 -15.34 1.27
C TYR A 129 -7.47 -14.63 2.63
N LEU A 130 -7.53 -15.38 3.73
CA LEU A 130 -7.35 -14.83 5.08
C LEU A 130 -5.92 -14.40 5.37
N ASP A 131 -4.96 -15.07 4.73
CA ASP A 131 -3.53 -14.82 4.88
C ASP A 131 -2.96 -13.95 3.74
N GLU A 132 -3.78 -13.37 2.87
CA GLU A 132 -3.31 -12.51 1.79
C GLU A 132 -2.57 -11.29 2.41
N PRO A 133 -1.32 -10.98 1.98
CA PRO A 133 -0.56 -9.91 2.61
C PRO A 133 -1.23 -8.55 2.43
N CYS A 134 -1.34 -7.79 3.50
CA CYS A 134 -1.95 -6.47 3.51
C CYS A 134 -1.15 -5.53 4.42
N GLU A 135 -0.56 -4.49 3.83
CA GLU A 135 0.29 -3.51 4.52
C GLU A 135 -0.50 -2.67 5.54
N GLU A 136 -1.78 -2.38 5.28
CA GLU A 136 -2.65 -1.55 6.15
C GLU A 136 -3.47 -2.37 7.16
N CYS A 137 -3.44 -3.70 7.06
CA CYS A 137 -4.21 -4.60 7.94
C CYS A 137 -3.39 -5.07 9.15
N GLU A 138 -2.18 -4.55 9.34
CA GLU A 138 -1.24 -4.97 10.39
C GLU A 138 -1.54 -4.43 11.80
N THR A 139 -2.69 -3.82 12.05
CA THR A 139 -3.14 -3.61 13.43
C THR A 139 -3.79 -4.89 13.95
N GLU A 140 -3.29 -5.42 15.07
CA GLU A 140 -3.81 -6.63 15.73
C GLU A 140 -5.32 -6.54 16.07
N GLU A 141 -5.91 -5.35 15.99
CA GLU A 141 -7.32 -5.05 16.23
C GLU A 141 -8.14 -4.77 14.95
N ASN A 142 -7.59 -4.91 13.74
CA ASN A 142 -8.37 -4.64 12.54
C ASN A 142 -9.33 -5.80 12.23
N SER A 143 -10.61 -5.48 12.27
CA SER A 143 -11.77 -6.32 11.99
C SER A 143 -11.83 -6.88 10.55
N SER A 144 -10.84 -6.63 9.70
CA SER A 144 -10.78 -7.10 8.31
C SER A 144 -10.51 -8.60 8.19
N ARG A 145 -9.96 -9.26 9.21
CA ARG A 145 -9.78 -10.74 9.21
C ARG A 145 -11.09 -11.53 9.41
N SER A 146 -12.20 -10.88 9.75
CA SER A 146 -13.50 -11.57 9.83
C SER A 146 -14.18 -11.71 8.47
N TYR A 147 -13.71 -11.00 7.43
CA TYR A 147 -14.27 -11.10 6.09
C TYR A 147 -13.72 -12.35 5.39
N THR A 148 -14.53 -13.40 5.35
CA THR A 148 -14.13 -14.67 4.77
C THR A 148 -14.31 -14.66 3.25
N LEU A 149 -13.67 -15.61 2.57
CA LEU A 149 -13.91 -15.85 1.15
C LEU A 149 -15.40 -16.13 0.85
N GLN A 150 -16.12 -16.72 1.82
CA GLN A 150 -17.57 -16.91 1.68
C GLN A 150 -18.33 -15.58 1.71
N ASP A 151 -17.95 -14.65 2.59
CA ASP A 151 -18.54 -13.31 2.66
C ASP A 151 -18.26 -12.52 1.38
N HIS A 152 -17.07 -12.69 0.80
CA HIS A 152 -16.70 -12.14 -0.50
C HIS A 152 -17.67 -12.58 -1.60
N TYR A 153 -17.93 -13.88 -1.72
CA TYR A 153 -18.90 -14.38 -2.70
C TYR A 153 -20.31 -13.91 -2.40
N SER A 154 -20.75 -13.97 -1.14
CA SER A 154 -22.11 -13.55 -0.76
C SER A 154 -22.38 -12.06 -1.01
N THR A 155 -21.34 -11.21 -0.94
CA THR A 155 -21.48 -9.76 -1.12
C THR A 155 -21.23 -9.33 -2.57
N SER A 156 -20.12 -9.77 -3.15
CA SER A 156 -19.62 -9.28 -4.44
C SER A 156 -20.13 -10.10 -5.63
N PHE A 157 -20.50 -11.36 -5.41
CA PHE A 157 -20.90 -12.28 -6.48
C PHE A 157 -22.13 -13.10 -6.06
N PRO A 158 -23.28 -12.46 -5.81
CA PRO A 158 -24.48 -13.15 -5.27
C PRO A 158 -25.04 -14.22 -6.21
N SER A 159 -24.68 -14.21 -7.51
CA SER A 159 -25.02 -15.26 -8.47
C SER A 159 -24.13 -16.51 -8.36
N LEU A 160 -23.10 -16.48 -7.52
CA LEU A 160 -22.15 -17.57 -7.31
C LEU A 160 -22.33 -18.23 -5.95
N THR A 161 -22.12 -19.53 -5.90
CA THR A 161 -22.08 -20.30 -4.65
C THR A 161 -20.88 -21.24 -4.65
N LEU A 162 -19.92 -20.97 -3.76
CA LEU A 162 -18.76 -21.82 -3.52
C LEU A 162 -19.05 -22.80 -2.38
N LYS A 163 -19.15 -24.09 -2.69
CA LYS A 163 -19.39 -25.13 -1.68
C LYS A 163 -18.92 -26.50 -2.16
N ASN A 164 -18.29 -27.26 -1.26
CA ASN A 164 -17.85 -28.64 -1.50
C ASN A 164 -16.97 -28.79 -2.74
N ASP A 165 -15.95 -27.92 -2.88
CA ASP A 165 -15.05 -27.88 -4.04
C ASP A 165 -15.80 -27.64 -5.38
N ARG A 166 -16.93 -26.93 -5.33
CA ARG A 166 -17.72 -26.56 -6.52
C ARG A 166 -18.07 -25.09 -6.47
N LEU A 167 -17.75 -24.36 -7.53
CA LEU A 167 -18.21 -22.99 -7.74
C LEU A 167 -19.36 -23.02 -8.73
N ASN A 168 -20.58 -22.88 -8.22
CA ASN A 168 -21.81 -22.92 -9.01
C ASN A 168 -22.21 -21.50 -9.40
N GLY A 169 -22.59 -21.32 -10.66
CA GLY A 169 -23.15 -20.09 -11.21
C GLY A 169 -24.53 -20.34 -11.81
N ILE A 170 -25.40 -19.36 -11.67
CA ILE A 170 -26.71 -19.33 -12.31
C ILE A 170 -26.68 -18.51 -13.60
N ASP A 171 -27.67 -18.72 -14.47
CA ASP A 171 -27.90 -17.90 -15.66
C ASP A 171 -26.70 -17.80 -16.62
N PHE A 172 -26.09 -18.94 -16.96
CA PHE A 172 -25.12 -19.00 -18.06
C PHE A 172 -25.86 -18.90 -19.40
N ILE A 173 -25.73 -17.74 -20.04
CA ILE A 173 -26.42 -17.38 -21.30
C ILE A 173 -25.47 -17.57 -22.48
N TYR A 174 -25.98 -18.21 -23.53
CA TYR A 174 -25.26 -18.39 -24.79
C TYR A 174 -26.25 -18.44 -25.96
N HIS A 175 -25.76 -18.08 -27.14
CA HIS A 175 -26.53 -18.00 -28.37
C HIS A 175 -25.92 -18.91 -29.43
N ILE A 176 -26.77 -19.62 -30.18
CA ILE A 176 -26.38 -20.37 -31.37
C ILE A 176 -26.96 -19.67 -32.59
N GLU A 177 -26.13 -19.26 -33.52
CA GLU A 177 -26.52 -18.44 -34.67
C GLU A 177 -26.27 -19.17 -35.98
N LYS A 178 -27.23 -19.08 -36.91
CA LYS A 178 -27.09 -19.55 -38.30
C LYS A 178 -26.73 -18.36 -39.19
N SER A 179 -25.60 -18.48 -39.90
CA SER A 179 -25.22 -17.52 -40.93
C SER A 179 -26.09 -17.67 -42.18
N ASP A 180 -26.04 -16.69 -43.08
CA ASP A 180 -26.72 -16.76 -44.38
C ASP A 180 -26.15 -17.84 -45.32
N LYS A 181 -25.04 -18.49 -44.95
CA LYS A 181 -24.45 -19.64 -45.65
C LYS A 181 -24.72 -20.97 -44.94
N ASP A 182 -25.65 -20.99 -44.00
CA ASP A 182 -25.98 -22.15 -43.15
C ASP A 182 -24.83 -22.62 -42.23
N GLU A 183 -23.81 -21.78 -41.99
CA GLU A 183 -22.78 -22.04 -40.98
C GLU A 183 -23.35 -21.77 -39.59
N ILE A 184 -23.07 -22.65 -38.61
CA ILE A 184 -23.57 -22.51 -37.24
C ILE A 184 -22.41 -22.11 -36.32
N SER A 185 -22.62 -21.04 -35.54
CA SER A 185 -21.64 -20.55 -34.57
C SER A 185 -22.28 -20.37 -33.19
N MET A 186 -21.45 -20.37 -32.15
CA MET A 186 -21.90 -20.12 -30.78
C MET A 186 -21.21 -18.91 -30.18
N THR A 187 -21.99 -18.07 -29.52
CA THR A 187 -21.50 -16.93 -28.73
C THR A 187 -21.90 -17.13 -27.28
N MET A 188 -20.96 -16.98 -26.36
CA MET A 188 -21.22 -17.11 -24.92
C MET A 188 -21.08 -15.75 -24.24
N GLU A 189 -22.00 -15.43 -23.34
CA GLU A 189 -21.81 -14.27 -22.47
C GLU A 189 -20.71 -14.54 -21.44
N SER A 190 -19.95 -13.50 -21.09
CA SER A 190 -18.95 -13.58 -20.04
C SER A 190 -19.61 -13.90 -18.70
N HIS A 191 -19.18 -14.97 -18.04
CA HIS A 191 -19.74 -15.40 -16.77
C HIS A 191 -18.68 -15.40 -15.66
N TYR A 192 -19.04 -14.90 -14.47
CA TYR A 192 -18.10 -14.72 -13.35
C TYR A 192 -17.45 -16.03 -12.88
N VAL A 193 -18.07 -17.19 -13.10
CA VAL A 193 -17.51 -18.51 -12.71
C VAL A 193 -16.10 -18.73 -13.26
N VAL A 194 -15.82 -18.31 -14.50
CA VAL A 194 -14.47 -18.51 -15.10
C VAL A 194 -13.43 -17.69 -14.35
N GLY A 195 -13.65 -16.38 -14.26
CA GLY A 195 -12.73 -15.46 -13.57
C GLY A 195 -12.59 -15.78 -12.07
N GLN A 196 -13.66 -16.20 -11.42
CA GLN A 196 -13.66 -16.55 -10.00
C GLN A 196 -13.04 -17.91 -9.71
N ALA A 197 -13.21 -18.91 -10.59
CA ALA A 197 -12.43 -20.16 -10.49
C ALA A 197 -10.93 -19.90 -10.68
N ALA A 198 -10.57 -18.97 -11.59
CA ALA A 198 -9.20 -18.55 -11.77
C ALA A 198 -8.64 -17.82 -10.54
N TYR A 199 -9.45 -16.97 -9.89
CA TYR A 199 -9.08 -16.32 -8.63
C TYR A 199 -8.84 -17.33 -7.49
N LEU A 200 -9.73 -18.32 -7.31
CA LEU A 200 -9.52 -19.40 -6.35
C LEU A 200 -8.21 -20.16 -6.60
N THR A 201 -7.88 -20.38 -7.88
CA THR A 201 -6.63 -21.02 -8.28
C THR A 201 -5.43 -20.16 -7.91
N GLN A 202 -5.47 -18.86 -8.22
CA GLN A 202 -4.44 -17.88 -7.87
C GLN A 202 -4.15 -17.91 -6.36
N LEU A 203 -5.19 -17.71 -5.54
CA LEU A 203 -5.09 -17.77 -4.08
C LEU A 203 -4.43 -19.08 -3.63
N ALA A 204 -4.95 -20.20 -4.11
CA ALA A 204 -4.46 -21.51 -3.72
C ALA A 204 -2.97 -21.69 -4.08
N VAL A 205 -2.52 -21.35 -5.29
CA VAL A 205 -1.12 -21.59 -5.71
C VAL A 205 -0.13 -20.59 -5.11
N GLN A 206 -0.60 -19.42 -4.68
CA GLN A 206 0.25 -18.37 -4.10
C GLN A 206 0.33 -18.41 -2.58
N TYR A 207 -0.45 -19.29 -1.94
CA TYR A 207 -0.56 -19.33 -0.49
C TYR A 207 0.80 -19.39 0.25
N ALA A 208 1.75 -20.19 -0.25
CA ALA A 208 3.08 -20.27 0.37
C ALA A 208 3.85 -18.95 0.32
N SER A 209 3.70 -18.19 -0.78
CA SER A 209 4.30 -16.87 -0.95
C SER A 209 3.66 -15.84 -0.03
N TYR A 210 2.35 -15.91 0.19
CA TYR A 210 1.64 -15.07 1.15
C TYR A 210 2.16 -15.28 2.58
N LEU A 211 2.31 -16.54 3.00
CA LEU A 211 2.86 -16.87 4.33
C LEU A 211 4.29 -16.34 4.50
N LYS A 212 5.12 -16.42 3.45
CA LYS A 212 6.49 -15.89 3.46
C LYS A 212 6.50 -14.37 3.57
N ALA A 213 5.67 -13.68 2.78
CA ALA A 213 5.55 -12.22 2.81
C ALA A 213 5.08 -11.73 4.19
N ASN A 214 4.04 -12.36 4.76
CA ASN A 214 3.57 -12.01 6.11
C ASN A 214 4.63 -12.24 7.20
N ALA A 215 5.46 -13.27 7.07
CA ALA A 215 6.56 -13.49 8.02
C ALA A 215 7.63 -12.39 7.90
N GLN A 216 7.97 -12.00 6.67
CA GLN A 216 8.92 -10.91 6.40
C GLN A 216 8.39 -9.57 6.92
N ASN A 217 7.14 -9.22 6.63
CA ASN A 217 6.54 -7.97 7.08
C ASN A 217 6.55 -7.86 8.62
N LYS A 218 6.29 -8.96 9.34
CA LYS A 218 6.40 -9.00 10.80
C LYS A 218 7.82 -8.76 11.31
N GLU A 219 8.84 -9.22 10.59
CA GLU A 219 10.23 -8.98 10.94
C GLU A 219 10.62 -7.52 10.65
N ASP A 220 10.24 -7.01 9.48
CA ASP A 220 10.51 -5.62 9.07
C ASP A 220 9.79 -4.62 9.99
N SER A 221 8.55 -4.89 10.38
CA SER A 221 7.77 -4.11 11.34
C SER A 221 8.45 -4.05 12.71
N LYS A 222 8.95 -5.18 13.22
CA LYS A 222 9.74 -5.20 14.47
C LYS A 222 11.00 -4.36 14.36
N LYS A 223 11.75 -4.52 13.27
CA LYS A 223 12.97 -3.75 13.03
C LYS A 223 12.68 -2.26 12.94
N TYR A 224 11.62 -1.86 12.24
CA TYR A 224 11.18 -0.48 12.14
C TYR A 224 10.83 0.11 13.52
N VAL A 225 10.10 -0.64 14.36
CA VAL A 225 9.76 -0.22 15.73
C VAL A 225 11.02 -0.02 16.58
N GLU A 226 11.98 -0.94 16.50
CA GLU A 226 13.26 -0.84 17.23
C GLU A 226 14.10 0.36 16.76
N GLU A 227 14.23 0.56 15.44
CA GLU A 227 14.95 1.70 14.86
C GLU A 227 14.28 3.03 15.21
N ASN A 228 12.95 3.12 15.12
CA ASN A 228 12.19 4.32 15.48
C ASN A 228 12.33 4.66 16.97
N ALA A 229 12.30 3.65 17.85
CA ALA A 229 12.53 3.83 19.28
C ALA A 229 13.94 4.39 19.58
N ALA A 230 14.96 3.88 18.89
CA ALA A 230 16.33 4.37 19.04
C ALA A 230 16.48 5.84 18.55
N GLN A 231 15.84 6.19 17.43
CA GLN A 231 15.85 7.58 16.93
C GLN A 231 15.13 8.53 17.87
N ARG A 232 14.02 8.10 18.47
CA ARG A 232 13.28 8.90 19.46
C ARG A 232 14.10 9.14 20.74
N ASP A 233 14.81 8.13 21.25
CA ASP A 233 15.73 8.30 22.39
C ASP A 233 16.87 9.27 22.07
N LEU A 234 17.45 9.18 20.88
CA LEU A 234 18.47 10.12 20.43
C LEU A 234 17.94 11.55 20.33
N ALA A 235 16.75 11.72 19.77
CA ALA A 235 16.08 13.01 19.65
C ALA A 235 15.78 13.63 21.03
N GLN A 236 15.38 12.81 22.02
CA GLN A 236 15.16 13.26 23.40
C GLN A 236 16.47 13.75 24.03
N LYS A 237 17.55 12.97 23.91
CA LYS A 237 18.86 13.38 24.41
C LYS A 237 19.35 14.69 23.78
N ALA A 238 19.10 14.90 22.49
CA ALA A 238 19.46 16.14 21.81
C ALA A 238 18.68 17.36 22.36
N LEU A 239 17.37 17.20 22.62
CA LEU A 239 16.55 18.22 23.29
C LEU A 239 17.06 18.51 24.71
N ASP A 240 17.34 17.48 25.49
CA ASP A 240 17.78 17.62 26.89
C ASP A 240 19.12 18.35 27.00
N VAL A 241 20.08 18.00 26.14
CA VAL A 241 21.37 18.69 26.06
C VAL A 241 21.16 20.16 25.74
N ARG A 242 20.33 20.45 24.73
CA ARG A 242 20.09 21.82 24.29
C ARG A 242 19.38 22.66 25.36
N GLN A 243 18.39 22.10 26.02
CA GLN A 243 17.69 22.73 27.13
C GLN A 243 18.68 23.09 28.26
N LYS A 244 19.55 22.16 28.64
CA LYS A 244 20.56 22.37 29.69
C LYS A 244 21.57 23.47 29.35
N GLU A 245 22.00 23.57 28.09
CA GLU A 245 22.86 24.67 27.64
C GLU A 245 22.18 26.03 27.85
N LEU A 246 20.91 26.15 27.45
CA LEU A 246 20.16 27.40 27.56
C LEU A 246 19.82 27.76 29.00
N GLU A 247 19.58 26.80 29.89
CA GLU A 247 19.34 27.09 31.31
C GLU A 247 20.53 27.81 31.96
N ASN A 248 21.75 27.34 31.67
CA ASN A 248 22.98 27.98 32.15
C ASN A 248 23.14 29.39 31.55
N GLU A 249 22.88 29.53 30.26
CA GLU A 249 22.98 30.81 29.56
C GLU A 249 21.93 31.82 30.04
N LYS A 250 20.69 31.35 30.28
CA LYS A 250 19.59 32.14 30.84
C LYS A 250 19.95 32.69 32.20
N LYS A 251 20.46 31.84 33.11
CA LYS A 251 20.94 32.28 34.42
C LYS A 251 22.00 33.37 34.30
N SER A 252 23.03 33.16 33.46
CA SER A 252 24.08 34.15 33.25
C SER A 252 23.56 35.47 32.66
N SER A 253 22.58 35.41 31.75
CA SER A 253 21.97 36.61 31.16
C SER A 253 21.22 37.47 32.19
N VAL A 254 20.50 36.84 33.12
CA VAL A 254 19.78 37.53 34.21
C VAL A 254 20.77 38.16 35.19
N GLU A 255 21.81 37.42 35.59
CA GLU A 255 22.87 37.95 36.46
C GLU A 255 23.53 39.20 35.87
N ARG A 256 23.82 39.20 34.56
CA ARG A 256 24.37 40.38 33.86
C ARG A 256 23.39 41.54 33.80
N LEU A 257 22.10 41.28 33.55
CA LEU A 257 21.08 42.33 33.54
C LEU A 257 20.96 42.99 34.91
N ASN A 258 20.91 42.20 35.99
CA ASN A 258 20.85 42.71 37.36
C ASN A 258 22.11 43.49 37.72
N ALA A 259 23.30 42.99 37.35
CA ALA A 259 24.55 43.70 37.58
C ALA A 259 24.61 45.05 36.83
N ALA A 260 24.01 45.16 35.64
CA ALA A 260 23.89 46.43 34.93
C ALA A 260 22.94 47.39 35.66
N TRP A 261 21.78 46.90 36.10
CA TRP A 261 20.80 47.66 36.88
C TRP A 261 21.39 48.19 38.20
N ASP A 262 22.20 47.38 38.88
CA ASP A 262 22.76 47.73 40.19
C ASP A 262 23.83 48.82 40.17
N ARG A 263 24.37 49.15 39.00
CA ARG A 263 25.31 50.27 38.84
C ARG A 263 24.66 51.64 38.92
N PHE A 264 23.34 51.73 38.74
CA PHE A 264 22.62 52.99 38.75
C PHE A 264 22.43 53.57 40.15
N SER A 265 22.44 54.90 40.24
CA SER A 265 22.02 55.63 41.44
C SER A 265 20.52 55.45 41.71
N ALA A 266 20.06 55.80 42.91
CA ALA A 266 18.64 55.73 43.27
C ALA A 266 17.75 56.61 42.36
N GLU A 267 18.24 57.78 41.97
CA GLU A 267 17.55 58.71 41.08
C GLU A 267 17.42 58.12 39.67
N GLN A 268 18.51 57.55 39.15
CA GLN A 268 18.53 56.86 37.85
C GLN A 268 17.57 55.67 37.84
N LYS A 269 17.60 54.82 38.89
CA LYS A 269 16.67 53.70 39.07
C LYS A 269 15.21 54.16 39.10
N THR A 270 14.92 55.26 39.80
CA THR A 270 13.57 55.85 39.85
C THR A 270 13.11 56.30 38.47
N SER A 271 13.99 56.92 37.68
CA SER A 271 13.64 57.37 36.32
C SER A 271 13.39 56.23 35.32
N LEU A 272 14.02 55.06 35.53
CA LEU A 272 13.91 53.90 34.63
C LEU A 272 12.95 52.82 35.12
N GLN A 273 12.35 52.96 36.31
CA GLN A 273 11.60 51.87 36.95
C GLN A 273 10.41 51.39 36.09
N GLN A 274 9.62 52.32 35.54
CA GLN A 274 8.47 51.98 34.71
C GLN A 274 8.91 51.32 33.40
N ASP A 275 9.89 51.91 32.71
CA ASP A 275 10.44 51.36 31.45
C ASP A 275 11.00 49.94 31.65
N GLN A 276 11.69 49.69 32.77
CA GLN A 276 12.20 48.36 33.09
C GLN A 276 11.07 47.35 33.37
N SER A 277 9.99 47.77 34.04
CA SER A 277 8.82 46.93 34.29
C SER A 277 8.08 46.57 32.99
N ASP A 278 7.78 47.58 32.17
CA ASP A 278 7.09 47.41 30.88
C ASP A 278 7.93 46.52 29.95
N TRP A 279 9.25 46.68 29.98
CA TRP A 279 10.16 45.84 29.22
C TRP A 279 10.11 44.36 29.63
N PHE A 280 10.02 44.05 30.93
CA PHE A 280 9.90 42.65 31.38
C PHE A 280 8.61 42.01 30.86
N GLU A 281 7.48 42.69 30.99
CA GLU A 281 6.18 42.22 30.49
C GLU A 281 6.22 42.02 28.97
N LYS A 282 6.70 43.01 28.23
CA LYS A 282 6.83 42.93 26.77
C LYS A 282 7.72 41.77 26.35
N ARG A 283 8.88 41.58 26.98
CA ARG A 283 9.80 40.47 26.67
C ARG A 283 9.08 39.13 26.82
N ASP A 284 8.37 38.94 27.94
CA ASP A 284 7.76 37.65 28.24
C ASP A 284 6.60 37.33 27.29
N ILE A 285 5.79 38.33 26.91
CA ILE A 285 4.73 38.19 25.91
C ILE A 285 5.33 37.89 24.53
N ASP A 286 6.27 38.71 24.06
CA ASP A 286 6.93 38.52 22.76
C ASP A 286 7.52 37.10 22.64
N CYS A 287 8.23 36.64 23.68
CA CYS A 287 8.87 35.34 23.65
C CYS A 287 7.89 34.17 23.71
N LYS A 288 6.76 34.29 24.42
CA LYS A 288 5.70 33.27 24.39
C LYS A 288 5.12 33.13 22.99
N VAL A 289 4.78 34.25 22.34
CA VAL A 289 4.24 34.25 20.98
C VAL A 289 5.23 33.64 19.99
N LEU A 290 6.50 34.07 20.02
CA LEU A 290 7.53 33.54 19.11
C LEU A 290 7.82 32.05 19.31
N SER A 291 7.72 31.56 20.54
CA SER A 291 7.99 30.15 20.86
C SER A 291 6.96 29.17 20.29
N GLN A 292 5.76 29.65 19.94
CA GLN A 292 4.67 28.81 19.42
C GLN A 292 4.84 28.38 17.96
N LYS A 293 5.84 28.92 17.23
CA LYS A 293 6.07 28.59 15.83
C LYS A 293 6.39 27.10 15.68
N ASN A 294 5.70 26.42 14.77
CA ASN A 294 5.93 24.99 14.56
C ASN A 294 7.30 24.80 13.89
N VAL A 295 8.07 23.81 14.35
CA VAL A 295 9.37 23.46 13.78
C VAL A 295 9.28 23.09 12.30
N HIS A 296 8.16 22.52 11.86
CA HIS A 296 7.92 22.14 10.47
C HIS A 296 7.65 23.33 9.55
N GLU A 297 7.29 24.49 10.13
CA GLU A 297 7.13 25.77 9.44
C GLU A 297 8.45 26.56 9.34
N LEU A 298 9.54 26.02 9.91
CA LEU A 298 10.88 26.58 9.76
C LEU A 298 11.53 26.02 8.50
N ASP A 299 12.23 26.90 7.78
CA ASP A 299 13.11 26.47 6.70
C ASP A 299 14.21 25.56 7.26
N GLU A 300 14.65 24.57 6.49
CA GLU A 300 15.66 23.60 6.96
C GLU A 300 16.96 24.27 7.43
N LYS A 301 17.31 25.42 6.82
CA LYS A 301 18.48 26.23 7.18
C LYS A 301 18.32 26.96 8.52
N GLU A 302 17.09 27.20 8.95
CA GLU A 302 16.75 27.85 10.22
C GLU A 302 16.68 26.84 11.37
N ARG A 303 16.52 25.55 11.07
CA ARG A 303 16.43 24.48 12.07
C ARG A 303 17.79 24.21 12.71
N GLU A 304 17.82 24.22 14.04
CA GLU A 304 18.96 23.74 14.80
C GLU A 304 19.14 22.22 14.64
N THR A 305 20.34 21.71 14.90
CA THR A 305 20.67 20.29 14.72
C THR A 305 19.68 19.36 15.43
N TYR A 306 19.24 19.70 16.65
CA TYR A 306 18.27 18.88 17.38
C TYR A 306 16.87 18.92 16.74
N GLN A 307 16.48 20.06 16.13
CA GLN A 307 15.20 20.26 15.45
C GLN A 307 15.08 19.49 14.14
N LYS A 308 16.21 19.09 13.55
CA LYS A 308 16.22 18.23 12.36
C LYS A 308 15.68 16.82 12.63
N GLN A 309 15.53 16.43 13.91
CA GLN A 309 14.96 15.16 14.33
C GLN A 309 13.45 15.26 14.69
N ALA A 310 12.78 16.35 14.32
CA ALA A 310 11.38 16.60 14.69
C ALA A 310 10.40 15.52 14.23
N GLU A 311 10.73 14.75 13.19
CA GLU A 311 9.91 13.63 12.71
C GLU A 311 9.75 12.52 13.77
N TYR A 312 10.67 12.41 14.73
CA TYR A 312 10.63 11.42 15.82
C TYR A 312 10.05 11.98 17.12
N TRP A 313 9.61 13.23 17.14
CA TRP A 313 9.13 13.88 18.34
C TRP A 313 7.70 13.46 18.68
N ASN A 314 7.46 13.23 19.96
CA ASN A 314 6.11 13.17 20.52
C ASN A 314 5.68 14.56 21.02
N GLU A 315 4.44 14.66 21.52
CA GLU A 315 3.89 15.92 22.04
C GLU A 315 4.76 16.56 23.14
N ALA A 316 5.30 15.75 24.06
CA ALA A 316 6.16 16.25 25.14
C ALA A 316 7.45 16.87 24.60
N MET A 317 8.03 16.30 23.55
CA MET A 317 9.22 16.82 22.88
C MET A 317 8.92 18.11 22.11
N TYR A 318 7.74 18.23 21.49
CA TYR A 318 7.29 19.50 20.91
C TYR A 318 7.13 20.59 21.97
N GLN A 319 6.55 20.26 23.13
CA GLN A 319 6.43 21.18 24.26
C GLN A 319 7.81 21.61 24.80
N GLN A 320 8.75 20.65 24.94
CA GLN A 320 10.12 20.95 25.35
C GLN A 320 10.82 21.86 24.33
N ASN A 321 10.63 21.63 23.03
CA ASN A 321 11.15 22.53 22.00
C ASN A 321 10.56 23.94 22.10
N GLN A 322 9.26 24.08 22.42
CA GLN A 322 8.65 25.39 22.66
C GLN A 322 9.33 26.11 23.85
N ASP A 323 9.61 25.40 24.94
CA ASP A 323 10.32 25.96 26.10
C ASP A 323 11.76 26.38 25.76
N ILE A 324 12.44 25.60 24.90
CA ILE A 324 13.75 25.93 24.34
C ILE A 324 13.66 27.23 23.51
N GLN A 325 12.68 27.36 22.61
CA GLN A 325 12.52 28.58 21.79
C GLN A 325 12.18 29.80 22.65
N TYR A 326 11.34 29.64 23.67
CA TYR A 326 11.08 30.70 24.65
C TYR A 326 12.38 31.13 25.34
N SER A 327 13.17 30.17 25.81
CA SER A 327 14.43 30.43 26.50
C SER A 327 15.44 31.16 25.60
N LYS A 328 15.55 30.79 24.31
CA LYS A 328 16.38 31.51 23.34
C LYS A 328 15.97 32.96 23.19
N CYS A 329 14.69 33.23 22.96
CA CYS A 329 14.18 34.59 22.85
C CYS A 329 14.44 35.39 24.14
N PHE A 330 14.17 34.78 25.29
CA PHE A 330 14.38 35.39 26.60
C PHE A 330 15.83 35.80 26.79
N ILE A 331 16.78 34.89 26.51
CA ILE A 331 18.22 35.14 26.63
C ILE A 331 18.64 36.30 25.74
N GLN A 332 18.23 36.27 24.46
CA GLN A 332 18.60 37.28 23.48
C GLN A 332 18.15 38.67 23.91
N LYS A 333 16.85 38.84 24.20
CA LYS A 333 16.29 40.12 24.66
C LYS A 333 16.94 40.57 25.97
N THR A 334 17.19 39.66 26.90
CA THR A 334 17.83 39.98 28.18
C THR A 334 19.26 40.48 28.00
N LYS A 335 20.04 39.90 27.10
CA LYS A 335 21.38 40.40 26.75
C LYS A 335 21.31 41.79 26.11
N GLU A 336 20.41 42.00 25.15
CA GLU A 336 20.20 43.31 24.50
C GLU A 336 19.85 44.39 25.52
N ARG A 337 18.96 44.08 26.46
CA ARG A 337 18.59 45.01 27.53
C ARG A 337 19.74 45.31 28.48
N ALA A 338 20.55 44.31 28.84
CA ALA A 338 21.73 44.55 29.65
C ALA A 338 22.72 45.51 28.94
N VAL A 339 22.87 45.39 27.61
CA VAL A 339 23.68 46.33 26.80
C VAL A 339 23.05 47.73 26.81
N TYR A 340 21.73 47.83 26.62
CA TYR A 340 21.01 49.12 26.68
C TYR A 340 21.24 49.84 28.01
N LEU A 341 21.02 49.14 29.15
CA LEU A 341 21.19 49.75 30.48
C LEU A 341 22.63 50.21 30.71
N ASN A 342 23.64 49.48 30.22
CA ASN A 342 25.03 49.92 30.35
C ASN A 342 25.35 51.22 29.58
N ASN A 343 24.51 51.64 28.63
CA ASN A 343 24.78 52.80 27.77
C ASN A 343 23.78 53.96 27.95
N VAL A 344 22.67 53.77 28.67
CA VAL A 344 21.56 54.74 28.71
C VAL A 344 21.91 56.09 29.34
N PHE A 345 22.96 56.15 30.18
CA PHE A 345 23.45 57.38 30.82
C PHE A 345 24.93 57.67 30.53
N ASN A 346 25.54 56.97 29.57
CA ASN A 346 26.93 57.20 29.16
C ASN A 346 27.04 58.22 28.03
#